data_AF-A0A5C7T170-F1
#
_entry.id   AF-A0A5C7T170-F1
#
_cell.length_a   1.000
_cell.length_b   1.000
_cell.length_c   1.000
_cell.angle_alpha   90.00
_cell.angle_beta   90.00
_cell.angle_gamma   90.00
#
_symmetry.space_group_name_H-M   'P 1'
#
loop_
_entity.id
_entity.type
_entity.pdbx_description
1 polymer ?
#
loop_
_entity_poly.entity_id
_entity_poly.type
_entity_poly.pdbx_seq_one_letter_code
_entity_poly.pdbx_strand_id
1 'polypeptide(L)'
;MKRLNCKLTRKALFLAAAIALHSSGVIADQLGFNGRIGVVNAEKVFADSNLAKASQVKLKSEFAAREKELREATQKIKGDAERLDRDAGSMSEVERVRKQRELADADRDLQRKQQKFTEDVQERSREEREKIALKANEALKIVGQRYKLDAIIQEAAYINPKADVTAEVIAELNNLR
;
A
#
# COMPACT_ATOMS: atom_id res chain seq x y z
N MET A 1 -11.16 -9.09 101.61
CA MET A 1 -9.69 -9.09 101.45
C MET A 1 -9.34 -9.24 99.97
N LYS A 2 -8.76 -8.19 99.36
CA LYS A 2 -8.40 -8.14 97.93
C LYS A 2 -7.09 -8.89 97.67
N ARG A 3 -7.07 -9.80 96.70
CA ARG A 3 -5.88 -10.20 95.95
C ARG A 3 -6.27 -10.29 94.46
N LEU A 4 -6.00 -9.23 93.70
CA LEU A 4 -6.01 -9.31 92.24
C LEU A 4 -4.57 -9.52 91.79
N ASN A 5 -4.28 -10.75 91.36
CA ASN A 5 -3.00 -11.17 90.81
C ASN A 5 -2.97 -10.95 89.29
N CYS A 6 -2.01 -10.14 88.86
CA CYS A 6 -1.02 -10.45 87.82
C CYS A 6 -1.48 -11.30 86.61
N LYS A 7 -1.95 -10.66 85.53
CA LYS A 7 -1.93 -11.19 84.15
C LYS A 7 -1.79 -10.09 83.09
N LEU A 8 -0.94 -9.09 83.33
CA LEU A 8 -0.85 -7.92 82.45
C LEU A 8 0.57 -7.70 81.87
N THR A 9 1.24 -8.72 81.36
CA THR A 9 2.56 -8.50 80.68
C THR A 9 2.90 -9.47 79.54
N ARG A 10 2.03 -10.38 79.09
CA ARG A 10 2.38 -11.33 78.00
C ARG A 10 1.54 -11.27 76.73
N LYS A 11 0.48 -10.44 76.68
CA LYS A 11 -0.38 -10.32 75.48
C LYS A 11 -0.02 -9.14 74.56
N ALA A 12 0.92 -8.27 74.97
CA ALA A 12 1.31 -7.10 74.18
C ALA A 12 2.41 -7.38 73.13
N LEU A 13 3.02 -8.58 73.13
CA LEU A 13 4.14 -8.89 72.22
C LEU A 13 3.74 -9.69 70.98
N PHE A 14 2.47 -10.08 70.83
CA PHE A 14 1.98 -10.79 69.64
C PHE A 14 1.13 -9.92 68.69
N LEU A 15 1.02 -8.61 68.95
CA LEU A 15 0.25 -7.66 68.13
C LEU A 15 1.12 -6.67 67.34
N ALA A 16 2.42 -6.93 67.21
CA ALA A 16 3.34 -6.13 66.40
C ALA A 16 3.96 -6.93 65.23
N ALA A 17 3.36 -8.06 64.86
CA ALA A 17 3.72 -8.85 63.67
C ALA A 17 2.59 -8.89 62.61
N ALA A 18 1.63 -7.95 62.70
CA ALA A 18 0.49 -7.82 61.77
C ALA A 18 0.54 -6.54 60.92
N ILE A 19 1.71 -5.88 60.84
CA ILE A 19 1.98 -4.76 59.91
C ILE A 19 3.12 -5.19 58.97
N ALA A 20 2.95 -6.33 58.34
CA ALA A 20 3.77 -6.75 57.22
C ALA A 20 2.83 -7.41 56.23
N LEU A 21 2.00 -6.64 55.50
CA LEU A 21 1.35 -7.15 54.28
C LEU A 21 0.54 -6.12 53.45
N HIS A 22 0.77 -4.82 53.49
CA HIS A 22 0.09 -3.89 52.57
C HIS A 22 1.03 -2.70 52.35
N SER A 23 1.70 -2.47 51.22
CA SER A 23 1.16 -2.41 49.85
C SER A 23 2.30 -2.45 48.82
N SER A 24 2.67 -3.64 48.33
CA SER A 24 3.29 -3.78 47.00
C SER A 24 2.18 -3.95 45.98
N GLY A 25 1.36 -2.92 45.82
CA GLY A 25 0.49 -2.77 44.66
C GLY A 25 1.35 -2.27 43.51
N VAL A 26 2.16 -3.15 42.92
CA VAL A 26 2.59 -2.95 41.54
C VAL A 26 1.29 -2.92 40.75
N ILE A 27 0.82 -1.72 40.39
CA ILE A 27 -0.04 -1.57 39.23
C ILE A 27 0.87 -1.95 38.08
N ALA A 28 0.97 -3.25 37.81
CA ALA A 28 1.25 -3.72 36.48
C ALA A 28 0.00 -3.32 35.72
N ASP A 29 0.00 -2.08 35.26
CA ASP A 29 -0.86 -1.69 34.16
C ASP A 29 -0.42 -2.63 33.04
N GLN A 30 -1.15 -3.74 32.92
CA GLN A 30 -1.07 -4.53 31.72
C GLN A 30 -1.44 -3.52 30.64
N LEU A 31 -0.44 -3.09 29.86
CA LEU A 31 -0.62 -2.59 28.50
C LEU A 31 -1.19 -3.72 27.62
N GLY A 32 -2.20 -4.43 28.13
CA GLY A 32 -3.04 -5.34 27.41
C GLY A 32 -4.00 -4.46 26.63
N PHE A 33 -3.61 -4.17 25.40
CA PHE A 33 -4.52 -3.64 24.42
C PHE A 33 -5.67 -4.65 24.25
N ASN A 34 -6.78 -4.45 24.97
CA ASN A 34 -8.04 -5.16 24.77
C ASN A 34 -8.81 -4.64 23.55
N GLY A 35 -8.16 -3.87 22.68
CA GLY A 35 -8.80 -3.30 21.50
C GLY A 35 -8.89 -4.32 20.38
N ARG A 36 -9.97 -4.23 19.61
CA ARG A 36 -10.18 -5.06 18.42
C ARG A 36 -9.41 -4.43 17.26
N ILE A 37 -8.29 -5.04 16.91
CA ILE A 37 -7.47 -4.63 15.76
C ILE A 37 -7.89 -5.45 14.55
N GLY A 38 -8.20 -4.77 13.44
CA GLY A 38 -8.28 -5.38 12.12
C GLY A 38 -6.95 -5.25 11.38
N VAL A 39 -6.66 -6.18 10.49
CA VAL A 39 -5.57 -6.09 9.54
C VAL A 39 -6.15 -6.12 8.13
N VAL A 40 -5.62 -5.29 7.25
CA VAL A 40 -6.04 -5.24 5.85
C VAL A 40 -4.83 -5.28 4.94
N ASN A 41 -4.91 -6.02 3.85
CA ASN A 41 -3.93 -5.92 2.78
C ASN A 41 -4.38 -4.86 1.76
N ALA A 42 -3.81 -3.66 1.84
CA ALA A 42 -4.19 -2.55 0.97
C ALA A 42 -3.92 -2.83 -0.52
N GLU A 43 -2.84 -3.56 -0.83
CA GLU A 43 -2.50 -3.93 -2.21
C GLU A 43 -3.55 -4.89 -2.79
N LYS A 44 -3.99 -5.87 -2.00
CA LYS A 44 -5.05 -6.80 -2.38
C LYS A 44 -6.40 -6.12 -2.50
N VAL A 45 -6.76 -5.22 -1.56
CA VAL A 45 -8.00 -4.43 -1.66
C VAL A 45 -8.03 -3.66 -2.97
N PHE A 46 -6.90 -3.01 -3.33
CA PHE A 46 -6.79 -2.31 -4.59
C PHE A 46 -6.92 -3.28 -5.77
N ALA A 47 -6.06 -4.30 -5.87
CA ALA A 47 -5.97 -5.19 -7.02
C ALA A 47 -7.26 -5.99 -7.31
N ASP A 48 -7.96 -6.45 -6.26
CA ASP A 48 -9.13 -7.30 -6.41
C ASP A 48 -10.43 -6.51 -6.60
N SER A 49 -10.44 -5.21 -6.29
CA SER A 49 -11.62 -4.35 -6.43
C SER A 49 -12.09 -4.20 -7.88
N ASN A 50 -13.42 -4.16 -8.07
CA ASN A 50 -14.02 -3.93 -9.36
C ASN A 50 -13.67 -2.54 -9.91
N LEU A 51 -13.53 -1.55 -9.01
CA LEU A 51 -13.15 -0.19 -9.38
C LEU A 51 -11.75 -0.18 -9.99
N ALA A 52 -10.75 -0.79 -9.35
CA ALA A 52 -9.40 -0.85 -9.91
C ALA A 52 -9.34 -1.62 -11.23
N LYS A 53 -10.09 -2.72 -11.36
CA LYS A 53 -10.18 -3.48 -12.62
C LYS A 53 -10.79 -2.62 -13.74
N ALA A 54 -11.87 -1.90 -13.46
CA ALA A 54 -12.50 -1.00 -14.43
C ALA A 54 -11.55 0.16 -14.82
N SER A 55 -10.88 0.76 -13.85
CA SER A 55 -9.87 1.79 -14.04
C SER A 55 -8.70 1.30 -14.89
N GLN A 56 -8.23 0.07 -14.68
CA GLN A 56 -7.17 -0.52 -15.48
C GLN A 56 -7.59 -0.74 -16.94
N VAL A 57 -8.82 -1.19 -17.18
CA VAL A 57 -9.37 -1.32 -18.55
C VAL A 57 -9.47 0.05 -19.21
N LYS A 58 -9.94 1.06 -18.48
CA LYS A 58 -10.05 2.44 -18.96
C LYS A 58 -8.68 3.01 -19.33
N LEU A 59 -7.67 2.89 -18.45
CA LEU A 59 -6.30 3.32 -18.72
C LEU A 59 -5.73 2.60 -19.95
N LYS A 60 -5.89 1.28 -20.06
CA LYS A 60 -5.47 0.53 -21.25
C LYS A 60 -6.11 1.10 -22.53
N SER A 61 -7.41 1.39 -22.51
CA SER A 61 -8.09 1.96 -23.68
C SER A 61 -7.63 3.37 -24.03
N GLU A 62 -7.36 4.22 -23.03
CA GLU A 62 -6.94 5.61 -23.21
C GLU A 62 -5.52 5.72 -23.79
N PHE A 63 -4.68 4.73 -23.51
CA PHE A 63 -3.27 4.70 -23.92
C PHE A 63 -2.97 3.74 -25.08
N ALA A 64 -3.89 2.86 -25.47
CA ALA A 64 -3.68 1.85 -26.52
C ALA A 64 -3.24 2.46 -27.86
N ALA A 65 -3.84 3.57 -28.27
CA ALA A 65 -3.48 4.24 -29.52
C ALA A 65 -2.04 4.77 -29.48
N ARG A 66 -1.66 5.46 -28.39
CA ARG A 66 -0.32 6.01 -28.19
C ARG A 66 0.75 4.92 -28.06
N GLU A 67 0.43 3.83 -27.38
CA GLU A 67 1.32 2.68 -27.27
C GLU A 67 1.57 2.05 -28.66
N LYS A 68 0.52 1.92 -29.48
CA LYS A 68 0.64 1.43 -30.85
C LYS A 68 1.52 2.34 -31.71
N GLU A 69 1.32 3.65 -31.64
CA GLU A 69 2.14 4.63 -32.37
C GLU A 69 3.62 4.55 -31.98
N LEU A 70 3.94 4.44 -30.69
CA LEU A 70 5.32 4.25 -30.20
C LEU A 70 5.95 2.97 -30.73
N ARG A 71 5.17 1.88 -30.74
CA ARG A 71 5.62 0.58 -31.26
C ARG A 71 5.90 0.63 -32.76
N GLU A 72 5.02 1.26 -33.54
CA GLU A 72 5.19 1.44 -34.98
C GLU A 72 6.40 2.34 -35.29
N ALA A 73 6.58 3.44 -34.54
CA ALA A 73 7.75 4.30 -34.68
C ALA A 73 9.06 3.55 -34.39
N THR A 74 9.08 2.72 -33.34
CA THR A 74 10.22 1.87 -33.00
C THR A 74 10.56 0.89 -34.14
N GLN A 75 9.55 0.21 -34.68
CA GLN A 75 9.72 -0.73 -35.80
C GLN A 75 10.20 -0.01 -37.06
N LYS A 76 9.67 1.19 -37.33
CA LYS A 76 10.08 2.00 -38.48
C LYS A 76 11.54 2.40 -38.38
N ILE A 77 11.99 2.91 -37.23
CA ILE A 77 13.38 3.32 -37.05
C ILE A 77 14.32 2.12 -37.19
N LYS A 78 13.99 0.98 -36.58
CA LYS A 78 14.76 -0.25 -36.74
C LYS A 78 14.86 -0.67 -38.22
N GLY A 79 13.75 -0.65 -38.95
CA GLY A 79 13.73 -0.98 -40.37
C GLY A 79 14.47 0.03 -41.26
N ASP A 80 14.46 1.32 -40.88
CA ASP A 80 15.21 2.37 -41.56
C ASP A 80 16.73 2.21 -41.31
N ALA A 81 17.14 1.83 -40.08
CA ALA A 81 18.52 1.53 -39.73
C ALA A 81 19.06 0.32 -40.51
N GLU A 82 18.31 -0.79 -40.52
CA GLU A 82 18.69 -1.99 -41.27
C GLU A 82 18.79 -1.73 -42.78
N ARG A 83 17.94 -0.84 -43.34
CA ARG A 83 18.03 -0.41 -44.74
C ARG A 83 19.28 0.41 -44.99
N LEU A 84 19.58 1.38 -44.12
CA LEU A 84 20.76 2.20 -44.22
C LEU A 84 22.05 1.36 -44.18
N ASP A 85 22.12 0.35 -43.31
CA ASP A 85 23.27 -0.54 -43.20
C ASP A 85 23.47 -1.40 -44.46
N ARG A 86 22.38 -1.92 -45.04
CA ARG A 86 22.45 -2.73 -46.27
C ARG A 86 22.82 -1.90 -47.50
N ASP A 87 22.23 -0.72 -47.63
CA ASP A 87 22.37 0.10 -48.83
C ASP A 87 23.59 1.03 -48.75
N ALA A 88 24.30 1.04 -47.61
CA ALA A 88 25.44 1.91 -47.33
C ALA A 88 26.49 1.93 -48.44
N GLY A 89 26.80 0.76 -49.04
CA GLY A 89 27.79 0.65 -50.11
C GLY A 89 27.33 1.21 -51.47
N SER A 90 26.03 1.36 -51.67
CA SER A 90 25.42 1.88 -52.92
C SER A 90 25.00 3.35 -52.86
N MET A 91 24.89 3.92 -51.66
CA MET A 91 24.48 5.31 -51.44
C MET A 91 25.63 6.30 -51.68
N SER A 92 25.29 7.48 -52.17
CA SER A 92 26.22 8.61 -52.15
C SER A 92 26.48 9.07 -50.70
N GLU A 93 27.65 9.66 -50.45
CA GLU A 93 28.00 10.16 -49.11
C GLU A 93 26.98 11.20 -48.59
N VAL A 94 26.48 12.06 -49.48
CA VAL A 94 25.47 13.07 -49.15
C VAL A 94 24.15 12.42 -48.71
N GLU A 95 23.68 11.39 -49.41
CA GLU A 95 22.46 10.67 -49.06
C GLU A 95 22.61 9.88 -47.76
N ARG A 96 23.77 9.25 -47.55
CA ARG A 96 24.08 8.51 -46.32
C ARG A 96 24.03 9.43 -45.10
N VAL A 97 24.71 10.58 -45.16
CA VAL A 97 24.71 11.56 -44.07
C VAL A 97 23.31 12.10 -43.81
N ARG A 98 22.52 12.36 -44.85
CA ARG A 98 21.11 12.77 -44.68
C ARG A 98 20.29 11.71 -43.94
N LYS A 99 20.40 10.44 -44.35
CA LYS A 99 19.67 9.33 -43.72
C LYS A 99 20.10 9.07 -42.27
N GLN A 100 21.39 9.18 -41.98
CA GLN A 100 21.90 9.09 -40.61
C GLN A 100 21.33 10.19 -39.71
N ARG A 101 21.23 11.43 -40.21
CA ARG A 101 20.61 12.54 -39.47
C ARG A 101 19.12 12.29 -39.24
N GLU A 102 18.38 11.91 -40.29
CA GLU A 102 16.95 11.58 -40.19
C GLU A 102 16.70 10.48 -39.14
N LEU A 103 17.55 9.45 -39.11
CA LEU A 103 17.47 8.37 -38.14
C LEU A 103 17.74 8.86 -36.71
N ALA A 104 18.81 9.63 -36.52
CA ALA A 104 19.17 10.20 -35.23
C ALA A 104 18.09 11.14 -34.67
N ASP A 105 17.44 11.92 -35.54
CA ASP A 105 16.35 12.81 -35.14
C ASP A 105 15.07 12.04 -34.79
N ALA A 106 14.76 10.99 -35.54
CA ALA A 106 13.64 10.10 -35.24
C ALA A 106 13.86 9.35 -33.91
N ASP A 107 15.07 8.87 -33.62
CA ASP A 107 15.42 8.22 -32.36
C ASP A 107 15.24 9.16 -31.16
N ARG A 108 15.74 10.40 -31.27
CA ARG A 108 15.57 11.41 -30.21
C ARG A 108 14.09 11.72 -29.96
N ASP A 109 13.30 11.81 -31.04
CA ASP A 109 11.86 12.05 -30.92
C ASP A 109 11.14 10.87 -30.26
N LEU A 110 11.48 9.64 -30.64
CA LEU A 110 10.95 8.43 -30.02
C LEU A 110 11.26 8.39 -28.53
N GLN A 111 12.50 8.68 -28.13
CA GLN A 111 12.89 8.72 -26.72
C GLN A 111 12.08 9.75 -25.92
N ARG A 112 11.91 10.97 -26.45
CA ARG A 112 11.06 11.99 -25.81
C ARG A 112 9.62 11.54 -25.67
N LYS A 113 9.04 10.95 -26.72
CA LYS A 113 7.66 10.45 -26.71
C LYS A 113 7.49 9.29 -25.74
N GLN A 114 8.47 8.38 -25.66
CA GLN A 114 8.45 7.26 -24.73
C GLN A 114 8.51 7.72 -23.27
N GLN A 115 9.37 8.71 -22.97
CA GLN A 115 9.44 9.31 -21.65
C GLN A 115 8.11 9.97 -21.29
N LYS A 116 7.58 10.83 -22.16
CA LYS A 116 6.30 11.50 -21.94
C LYS A 116 5.15 10.51 -21.78
N PHE A 117 5.09 9.46 -22.60
CA PHE A 117 4.08 8.42 -22.46
C PHE A 117 4.16 7.72 -21.09
N THR A 118 5.37 7.43 -20.62
CA THR A 118 5.58 6.79 -19.32
C THR A 118 5.16 7.72 -18.18
N GLU A 119 5.50 8.99 -18.27
CA GLU A 119 5.08 10.04 -17.32
C GLU A 119 3.56 10.17 -17.29
N ASP A 120 2.91 10.32 -18.46
CA ASP A 120 1.46 10.40 -18.60
C ASP A 120 0.77 9.15 -18.01
N VAL A 121 1.25 7.94 -18.32
CA VAL A 121 0.67 6.69 -17.77
C VAL A 121 0.80 6.66 -16.25
N GLN A 122 1.95 7.07 -15.71
CA GLN A 122 2.18 7.10 -14.27
C GLN A 122 1.32 8.16 -13.56
N GLU A 123 1.15 9.33 -14.17
CA GLU A 123 0.29 10.40 -13.65
C GLU A 123 -1.16 9.95 -13.63
N ARG A 124 -1.68 9.49 -14.77
CA ARG A 124 -3.06 8.99 -14.88
C ARG A 124 -3.32 7.80 -13.96
N SER A 125 -2.36 6.89 -13.82
CA SER A 125 -2.46 5.77 -12.90
C SER A 125 -2.44 6.22 -11.43
N ARG A 126 -1.70 7.26 -11.08
CA ARG A 126 -1.67 7.81 -9.71
C ARG A 126 -2.99 8.50 -9.37
N GLU A 127 -3.49 9.38 -10.23
CA GLU A 127 -4.79 10.04 -10.02
C GLU A 127 -5.92 9.04 -9.79
N GLU A 128 -5.95 7.99 -10.60
CA GLU A 128 -7.00 6.99 -10.50
C GLU A 128 -6.84 6.13 -9.23
N ARG A 129 -5.59 5.84 -8.85
CA ARG A 129 -5.29 5.16 -7.59
C ARG A 129 -5.69 5.99 -6.38
N GLU A 130 -5.50 7.31 -6.42
CA GLU A 130 -5.93 8.22 -5.36
C GLU A 130 -7.46 8.22 -5.21
N LYS A 131 -8.22 8.27 -6.31
CA LYS A 131 -9.69 8.17 -6.27
C LYS A 131 -10.16 6.87 -5.64
N ILE A 132 -9.52 5.74 -5.99
CA ILE A 132 -9.83 4.44 -5.41
C ILE A 132 -9.47 4.44 -3.92
N ALA A 133 -8.31 4.99 -3.54
CA ALA A 133 -7.88 5.07 -2.14
C ALA A 133 -8.86 5.87 -1.27
N LEU A 134 -9.43 6.96 -1.79
CA LEU A 134 -10.47 7.73 -1.08
C LEU A 134 -11.70 6.86 -0.77
N LYS A 135 -12.21 6.12 -1.76
CA LYS A 135 -13.34 5.19 -1.57
C LYS A 135 -12.97 4.01 -0.65
N ALA A 136 -11.75 3.49 -0.76
CA ALA A 136 -11.27 2.43 0.12
C ALA A 136 -11.19 2.88 1.59
N ASN A 137 -10.78 4.13 1.83
CA ASN A 137 -10.78 4.71 3.18
C ASN A 137 -12.20 4.84 3.76
N GLU A 138 -13.21 5.09 2.93
CA GLU A 138 -14.61 5.08 3.35
C GLU A 138 -15.09 3.67 3.71
N ALA A 139 -14.80 2.69 2.84
CA ALA A 139 -15.08 1.28 3.11
C ALA A 139 -14.42 0.80 4.42
N LEU A 140 -13.15 1.17 4.66
CA LEU A 140 -12.43 0.87 5.89
C LEU A 140 -13.13 1.43 7.14
N LYS A 141 -13.67 2.66 7.06
CA LYS A 141 -14.43 3.25 8.17
C LYS A 141 -15.72 2.49 8.44
N ILE A 142 -16.47 2.13 7.40
CA ILE A 142 -17.73 1.37 7.53
C ILE A 142 -17.46 -0.01 8.16
N VAL A 143 -16.44 -0.72 7.66
CA VAL A 143 -16.04 -2.03 8.21
C VAL A 143 -15.54 -1.88 9.64
N GLY A 144 -14.68 -0.90 9.93
CA GLY A 144 -14.20 -0.63 11.29
C GLY A 144 -15.34 -0.38 12.28
N GLN A 145 -16.35 0.41 11.90
CA GLN A 145 -17.54 0.65 12.74
C GLN A 145 -18.40 -0.61 12.91
N ARG A 146 -18.61 -1.39 11.83
CA ARG A 146 -19.41 -2.62 11.84
C ARG A 146 -18.84 -3.67 12.80
N TYR A 147 -17.52 -3.87 12.75
CA TYR A 147 -16.81 -4.82 13.61
C TYR A 147 -16.35 -4.20 14.94
N LYS A 148 -16.64 -2.91 15.15
CA LYS A 148 -16.29 -2.13 16.33
C LYS A 148 -14.79 -2.22 16.64
N LEU A 149 -13.98 -2.05 15.60
CA LEU A 149 -12.53 -2.07 15.65
C LEU A 149 -12.01 -0.72 16.15
N ASP A 150 -10.92 -0.77 16.90
CA ASP A 150 -10.23 0.42 17.42
C ASP A 150 -9.14 0.91 16.45
N ALA A 151 -8.59 -0.01 15.65
CA ALA A 151 -7.59 0.30 14.64
C ALA A 151 -7.63 -0.71 13.49
N ILE A 152 -7.23 -0.27 12.29
CA ILE A 152 -6.94 -1.14 11.14
C ILE A 152 -5.49 -0.93 10.71
N ILE A 153 -4.72 -2.01 10.62
CA ILE A 153 -3.30 -2.01 10.27
C ILE A 153 -3.13 -2.53 8.84
N GLN A 154 -2.35 -1.82 8.01
CA GLN A 154 -2.15 -2.15 6.60
C GLN A 154 -0.92 -3.03 6.33
N GLU A 155 0.06 -3.00 7.25
CA GLU A 155 1.33 -3.69 7.12
C GLU A 155 1.66 -4.43 8.42
N ALA A 156 1.39 -5.73 8.43
CA ALA A 156 1.68 -6.61 9.55
C ALA A 156 2.59 -7.75 9.10
N ALA A 157 3.68 -7.99 9.83
CA ALA A 157 4.61 -9.09 9.53
C ALA A 157 3.97 -10.49 9.69
N TYR A 158 2.94 -10.58 10.52
CA TYR A 158 2.14 -11.79 10.73
C TYR A 158 0.67 -11.39 10.92
N ILE A 159 -0.23 -12.12 10.26
CA ILE A 159 -1.66 -11.86 10.28
C ILE A 159 -2.37 -13.11 10.78
N ASN A 160 -3.14 -12.96 11.86
CA ASN A 160 -4.11 -13.99 12.22
C ASN A 160 -5.31 -13.89 11.25
N PRO A 161 -5.71 -14.97 10.54
CA PRO A 161 -6.83 -14.93 9.60
C PRO A 161 -8.14 -14.41 10.21
N LYS A 162 -8.34 -14.52 11.53
CA LYS A 162 -9.53 -14.00 12.22
C LYS A 162 -9.54 -12.48 12.37
N ALA A 163 -8.37 -11.84 12.28
CA ALA A 163 -8.22 -10.39 12.34
C ALA A 163 -8.13 -9.75 10.95
N ASP A 164 -8.03 -10.56 9.88
CA ASP A 164 -8.01 -10.09 8.51
C ASP A 164 -9.42 -9.63 8.10
N VAL A 165 -9.55 -8.37 7.71
CA VAL A 165 -10.81 -7.77 7.22
C VAL A 165 -10.76 -7.43 5.74
N THR A 166 -9.75 -7.95 5.01
CA THR A 166 -9.50 -7.62 3.60
C THR A 166 -10.70 -7.97 2.71
N ALA A 167 -11.32 -9.13 2.92
CA ALA A 167 -12.45 -9.57 2.10
C ALA A 167 -13.68 -8.69 2.30
N GLU A 168 -13.95 -8.30 3.54
CA GLU A 168 -15.04 -7.42 3.95
C GLU A 168 -14.87 -6.02 3.36
N VAL A 169 -13.64 -5.50 3.39
CA VAL A 169 -13.31 -4.20 2.78
C VAL A 169 -13.46 -4.23 1.27
N ILE A 170 -13.03 -5.31 0.60
CA ILE A 170 -13.24 -5.49 -0.86
C ILE A 170 -14.73 -5.53 -1.18
N ALA A 171 -15.52 -6.30 -0.42
CA ALA A 171 -16.95 -6.39 -0.61
C ALA A 171 -17.64 -5.04 -0.43
N GLU A 172 -17.28 -4.30 0.62
CA GLU A 172 -17.81 -2.96 0.88
C GLU A 172 -17.42 -1.97 -0.22
N LEU A 173 -16.14 -1.94 -0.62
CA LEU A 173 -15.63 -1.10 -1.71
C LEU A 173 -16.36 -1.36 -3.04
N ASN A 174 -16.70 -2.62 -3.33
CA ASN A 174 -17.45 -2.98 -4.52
C ASN A 174 -18.93 -2.55 -4.46
N ASN A 175 -19.48 -2.33 -3.27
CA ASN A 175 -20.84 -1.83 -3.07
C ASN A 175 -20.92 -0.30 -3.12
N LEU A 176 -19.82 0.41 -2.83
CA LEU A 176 -19.71 1.86 -2.94
C LEU A 176 -19.67 2.28 -4.42
N ARG A 177 -20.86 2.60 -4.97
CA ARG A 177 -21.02 3.11 -6.35
C ARG A 177 -20.36 4.48 -6.53
#